data_AF-A0A7V9ZFN1-F1
#
_entry.id   AF-A0A7V9ZFN1-F1
#
_cell.length_a   1.000
_cell.length_b   1.000
_cell.length_c   1.000
_cell.angle_alpha   90.00
_cell.angle_beta   90.00
_cell.angle_gamma   90.00
#
_symmetry.space_group_name_H-M   'P 1'
#
loop_
_entity.id
_entity.type
_entity.pdbx_description
1 polymer ?
#
loop_
_entity_poly.entity_id
_entity_poly.type
_entity_poly.pdbx_seq_one_letter_code
_entity_poly.pdbx_strand_id
1 'polypeptide(L)'
;GEYFTPVFQLNPRFRLQASDGSLLPDDLVDGVRGQSILLEDRGSRKYQGRTNLDVRLERRFQIREFAWFVTADLFNALGSDAIVERNLTINDQISTDPTSTFAAPRQRVTPRALQVGGRIEM
;
A
#
# COMPACT_ATOMS: atom_id res chain seq x y z
N GLY A 1 19.66 3.13 1.56
CA GLY A 1 19.45 4.39 2.29
C GLY A 1 18.77 4.03 3.58
N GLU A 2 19.42 4.32 4.70
CA GLU A 2 18.92 3.98 6.03
C GLU A 2 17.61 4.76 6.27
N TYR A 3 16.53 4.03 6.57
CA TYR A 3 15.24 4.63 6.86
C TYR A 3 15.21 5.00 8.35
N PHE A 4 15.13 6.29 8.65
CA PHE A 4 14.87 6.77 10.00
C PHE A 4 13.39 7.15 10.12
N THR A 5 12.77 6.79 11.25
CA THR A 5 11.43 7.27 11.61
C THR A 5 11.60 8.33 12.69
N PRO A 6 11.31 9.62 12.42
CA PRO A 6 11.32 10.64 13.46
C PRO A 6 10.23 10.32 14.49
N VAL A 7 10.61 10.31 15.77
CA VAL A 7 9.67 10.24 16.89
C VAL A 7 9.63 11.63 17.52
N PHE A 8 8.44 12.24 17.55
CA PHE A 8 8.23 13.52 18.21
C PHE A 8 7.56 13.29 19.56
N GLN A 9 8.13 13.87 20.61
CA GLN A 9 7.46 13.97 21.91
C GLN A 9 6.78 15.34 21.99
N LEU A 10 5.47 15.36 21.79
CA LEU A 10 4.67 16.56 21.99
C LEU A 10 4.42 16.72 23.49
N ASN A 11 4.85 17.86 24.05
CA ASN A 11 4.43 18.28 25.39
C ASN A 11 3.17 19.15 25.23
N PRO A 12 1.96 18.61 25.34
CA PRO A 12 0.76 19.41 25.20
C PRO A 12 0.71 20.51 26.27
N ARG A 13 0.59 21.76 25.82
CA ARG A 13 0.16 22.89 26.64
C ARG A 13 -1.15 23.43 26.06
N PHE A 14 -2.23 22.66 26.22
CA PHE A 14 -3.57 23.14 25.91
C PHE A 14 -4.29 23.58 27.19
N ARG A 15 -5.12 24.62 27.08
CA ARG A 15 -6.10 25.00 28.11
C ARG A 15 -7.47 24.72 27.52
N LEU A 16 -8.33 24.06 28.28
CA LEU A 16 -9.68 23.77 27.85
C LEU A 16 -10.58 24.96 28.19
N GLN A 17 -11.42 25.37 27.24
CA GLN A 17 -12.37 26.45 27.41
C GLN A 17 -13.78 25.86 27.31
N ALA A 18 -14.65 26.17 28.28
CA ALA A 18 -16.05 25.77 28.25
C ALA A 18 -16.83 26.57 27.19
N SER A 19 -18.03 26.10 26.86
CA SER A 19 -18.91 26.75 25.86
C SER A 19 -19.33 28.17 26.25
N ASP A 20 -19.24 28.52 27.54
CA ASP A 20 -19.47 29.86 28.08
C ASP A 20 -18.23 30.77 28.04
N GLY A 21 -17.11 30.27 27.50
CA GLY A 21 -15.84 31.01 27.41
C GLY A 21 -14.99 30.98 28.69
N SER A 22 -15.44 30.35 29.76
CA SER A 22 -14.64 30.17 30.97
C SER A 22 -13.51 29.14 30.75
N LEU A 23 -12.38 29.32 31.43
CA LEU A 23 -11.31 28.32 31.41
C LEU A 23 -11.66 27.20 32.37
N LEU A 24 -11.59 25.96 31.90
CA LEU A 24 -11.78 24.79 32.73
C LEU A 24 -10.53 24.56 33.59
N PRO A 25 -10.68 24.35 34.90
CA PRO A 25 -9.61 23.95 35.80
C PRO A 25 -8.84 22.71 35.31
N ASP A 26 -7.51 22.73 35.44
CA ASP A 26 -6.64 21.64 34.98
C ASP A 26 -6.83 20.33 35.77
N ASP A 27 -7.40 20.39 36.98
CA ASP A 27 -7.71 19.25 37.85
C ASP A 27 -8.96 18.47 37.42
N LEU A 28 -9.77 19.01 36.51
CA LEU A 28 -10.90 18.31 35.88
C LEU A 28 -10.48 17.37 34.75
N VAL A 29 -9.20 17.40 34.34
CA VAL A 29 -8.69 16.63 33.22
C VAL A 29 -7.50 15.80 33.68
N ASP A 30 -7.60 14.48 33.57
CA ASP A 30 -6.45 13.63 33.75
C ASP A 30 -5.51 13.76 32.54
N GLY A 31 -4.30 14.26 32.80
CA GLY A 31 -3.25 14.32 31.80
C GLY A 31 -2.84 12.92 31.37
N VAL A 32 -3.29 12.48 30.20
CA VAL A 32 -2.81 11.22 29.59
C VAL A 32 -1.37 11.42 29.12
N ARG A 33 -0.40 11.14 30.00
CA ARG A 33 1.02 11.08 29.63
C ARG A 33 1.27 9.83 28.80
N GLY A 34 1.87 10.01 27.62
CA GLY A 34 2.42 8.90 26.83
C GLY A 34 1.62 8.46 25.61
N GLN A 35 0.62 9.23 25.15
CA GLN A 35 0.06 8.97 23.82
C GLN A 35 1.02 9.44 22.74
N SER A 36 1.58 8.49 22.00
CA SER A 36 2.33 8.74 20.78
C SER A 36 1.38 9.23 19.69
N ILE A 37 1.38 10.54 19.43
CA ILE A 37 0.73 11.09 18.23
C ILE A 37 1.73 10.97 17.10
N LEU A 38 1.48 10.04 16.17
CA LEU A 38 2.22 9.93 14.93
C LEU A 38 1.86 11.13 14.04
N LEU A 39 2.65 12.20 14.15
CA LEU A 39 2.63 13.30 13.20
C LEU A 39 3.48 12.90 12.00
N GLU A 40 2.81 12.68 10.87
CA GLU A 40 3.48 12.44 9.61
C GLU A 40 3.25 13.62 8.67
N ASP A 41 4.18 13.83 7.73
CA ASP A 41 4.01 14.83 6.69
C ASP A 41 2.68 14.59 5.95
N ARG A 42 1.81 15.60 6.00
CA ARG A 42 0.55 15.59 5.28
C ARG A 42 0.87 15.66 3.78
N GLY A 43 0.83 14.52 3.10
CA GLY A 43 1.10 14.45 1.67
C GLY A 43 0.93 13.06 1.09
N SER A 44 0.77 13.00 -0.24
CA SER A 44 0.78 11.73 -0.97
C SER A 44 2.15 11.08 -0.78
N ARG A 45 2.21 9.97 -0.06
CA ARG A 45 3.42 9.15 0.00
C ARG A 45 3.76 8.72 -1.43
N LYS A 46 4.77 9.35 -2.03
CA LYS A 46 5.25 8.99 -3.36
C LYS A 46 5.86 7.60 -3.24
N TYR A 47 5.14 6.60 -3.72
CA TYR A 47 5.73 5.29 -3.96
C TYR A 47 6.93 5.48 -4.89
N GLN A 48 8.06 4.81 -4.61
CA GLN A 48 9.16 4.76 -5.57
C GLN A 48 8.59 4.38 -6.94
N GLY A 49 9.08 5.04 -8.00
CA GLY A 49 8.69 4.71 -9.36
C GLY A 49 8.85 3.21 -9.60
N ARG A 50 7.81 2.57 -10.12
CA ARG A 50 7.77 1.12 -10.35
C ARG A 50 7.69 0.88 -11.85
N THR A 51 8.45 -0.10 -12.31
CA THR A 51 8.36 -0.60 -13.69
C THR A 51 7.97 -2.06 -13.63
N ASN A 52 6.76 -2.38 -14.11
CA ASN A 52 6.36 -3.75 -14.41
C ASN A 52 6.24 -3.88 -15.93
N LEU A 53 6.67 -5.02 -16.47
CA LEU A 53 6.59 -5.32 -17.90
C LEU A 53 5.86 -6.64 -18.07
N ASP A 54 4.77 -6.59 -18.83
CA ASP A 54 4.04 -7.77 -19.26
C ASP A 54 4.22 -7.92 -20.78
N VAL A 55 4.44 -9.15 -21.23
CA VAL A 55 4.70 -9.46 -22.64
C VAL A 55 3.63 -10.41 -23.13
N ARG A 56 2.91 -10.02 -24.17
CA ARG A 56 1.95 -10.87 -24.88
C ARG A 56 2.46 -11.19 -26.26
N LEU A 57 2.53 -12.47 -26.58
CA LEU A 57 2.79 -12.98 -27.91
C LEU A 57 1.53 -13.67 -28.43
N GLU A 58 1.11 -13.30 -29.62
CA GLU A 58 -0.01 -13.94 -30.31
C GLU A 58 0.45 -14.41 -31.68
N ARG A 59 0.14 -15.66 -32.00
CA ARG A 59 0.47 -16.27 -33.29
C ARG A 59 -0.77 -16.91 -33.89
N ARG A 60 -1.08 -16.48 -35.11
CA ARG A 60 -2.07 -17.12 -35.98
C ARG A 60 -1.39 -18.14 -36.87
N PHE A 61 -1.94 -19.35 -36.90
CA PHE A 61 -1.61 -20.43 -37.82
C PHE A 61 -2.81 -20.67 -38.73
N GLN A 62 -2.56 -20.62 -40.04
CA GLN A 62 -3.55 -20.99 -41.05
C GLN A 62 -3.32 -22.44 -41.42
N ILE A 63 -4.30 -23.31 -41.14
CA ILE A 63 -4.24 -24.73 -41.47
C ILE A 63 -5.48 -25.08 -42.28
N ARG A 64 -5.33 -25.08 -43.61
CA ARG A 64 -6.42 -25.30 -44.59
C ARG A 64 -7.55 -24.29 -44.40
N GLU A 65 -8.71 -24.75 -43.94
CA GLU A 65 -9.92 -23.95 -43.70
C GLU A 65 -10.00 -23.43 -42.26
N PHE A 66 -9.11 -23.88 -41.36
CA PHE A 66 -9.12 -23.49 -39.95
C PHE A 66 -8.04 -22.45 -39.66
N ALA A 67 -8.39 -21.49 -38.80
CA ALA A 67 -7.44 -20.56 -38.22
C ALA A 67 -7.23 -20.89 -36.74
N TRP A 68 -6.01 -21.29 -36.37
CA TRP A 68 -5.64 -21.53 -34.99
C TRP A 68 -4.87 -20.33 -34.43
N PHE A 69 -5.31 -19.78 -33.32
CA PHE A 69 -4.68 -18.69 -32.60
C PHE A 69 -4.06 -19.24 -31.32
N VAL A 70 -2.77 -19.03 -31.14
CA VAL A 70 -2.04 -19.38 -29.92
C VAL A 70 -1.58 -18.08 -29.27
N THR A 71 -1.85 -17.94 -27.97
CA THR A 71 -1.39 -16.81 -27.17
C THR A 71 -0.47 -17.29 -26.07
N ALA A 72 0.54 -16.48 -25.76
CA ALA A 72 1.41 -16.66 -24.61
C ALA A 72 1.57 -15.30 -23.91
N ASP A 73 1.14 -15.22 -22.66
CA ASP A 73 1.21 -14.03 -21.82
C ASP A 73 2.22 -14.27 -20.70
N LEU A 74 3.32 -13.52 -20.70
CA LEU A 74 4.30 -13.48 -19.63
C LEU A 74 4.07 -12.23 -18.78
N PHE A 75 3.51 -12.43 -17.59
CA PHE A 75 3.30 -11.39 -16.59
C PHE A 75 4.54 -11.20 -15.72
N ASN A 76 4.83 -9.96 -15.37
CA ASN A 76 5.97 -9.58 -14.54
C ASN A 76 7.29 -10.16 -15.06
N ALA A 77 7.58 -9.90 -16.34
CA ALA A 77 8.74 -10.38 -17.05
C ALA A 77 10.06 -9.95 -16.38
N LEU A 78 10.07 -8.79 -15.71
CA LEU A 78 11.22 -8.29 -14.96
C LEU A 78 11.35 -8.90 -13.55
N GLY A 79 10.32 -9.59 -13.05
CA GLY A 79 10.33 -10.19 -11.70
C GLY A 79 10.33 -9.15 -10.57
N SER A 80 9.65 -8.02 -10.77
CA SER A 80 9.50 -6.99 -9.73
C SER A 80 8.78 -7.55 -8.50
N ASP A 81 9.33 -7.29 -7.32
CA ASP A 81 8.71 -7.59 -6.02
C ASP A 81 8.08 -6.35 -5.39
N ALA A 82 7.89 -5.28 -6.16
CA ALA A 82 7.52 -3.97 -5.66
C ALA A 82 6.21 -4.03 -4.84
N ILE A 83 6.22 -3.35 -3.70
CA ILE A 83 5.03 -3.19 -2.85
C ILE A 83 4.06 -2.30 -3.60
N VAL A 84 2.84 -2.77 -3.89
CA VAL A 84 1.77 -2.02 -4.56
C VAL A 84 1.00 -1.15 -3.58
N GLU A 85 0.70 -1.71 -2.40
CA GLU A 85 -0.12 -1.11 -1.37
C GLU A 85 0.55 -1.25 0.00
N ARG A 86 0.39 -0.23 0.84
CA ARG A 86 0.86 -0.22 2.24
C ARG A 86 -0.29 0.16 3.16
N ASN A 87 -0.26 -0.32 4.40
CA ASN A 87 -1.23 0.11 5.39
C ASN A 87 -0.95 1.55 5.82
N LEU A 88 -1.92 2.44 5.64
CA LEU A 88 -1.85 3.84 6.04
C LEU A 88 -2.86 4.18 7.14
N THR A 89 -3.59 3.18 7.66
CA THR A 89 -4.58 3.36 8.71
C THR A 89 -3.90 3.28 10.07
N ILE A 90 -3.98 4.37 10.84
CA ILE A 90 -3.29 4.50 12.15
C ILE A 90 -3.88 3.56 13.21
N ASN A 91 -5.16 3.19 13.09
CA ASN A 91 -5.89 2.34 14.04
C ASN A 91 -6.14 0.91 13.56
N ASP A 92 -5.46 0.46 12.50
CA ASP A 92 -5.64 -0.89 11.94
C ASP A 92 -4.62 -1.89 12.53
N GLN A 93 -4.03 -1.60 13.70
CA GLN A 93 -3.02 -2.44 14.32
C GLN A 93 -3.64 -3.66 15.01
N ILE A 94 -3.48 -4.84 14.40
CA ILE A 94 -3.87 -6.14 14.93
C ILE A 94 -2.59 -6.92 15.21
N SER A 95 -2.32 -7.25 16.47
CA SER A 95 -1.03 -7.83 16.91
C SER A 95 -0.61 -9.12 16.19
N THR A 96 -1.56 -9.86 15.64
CA THR A 96 -1.34 -11.13 14.93
C THR A 96 -1.15 -10.99 13.42
N ASP A 97 -1.41 -9.81 12.85
CA ASP A 97 -1.31 -9.57 11.42
C ASP A 97 -0.11 -8.64 11.10
N PRO A 98 0.93 -9.12 10.41
CA PRO A 98 2.10 -8.31 10.07
C PRO A 98 1.81 -7.19 9.06
N THR A 99 0.69 -7.26 8.33
CA THR A 99 0.25 -6.23 7.38
C THR A 99 -0.54 -5.09 8.05
N SER A 100 -0.97 -5.32 9.29
CA SER A 100 -1.75 -4.39 10.12
C SER A 100 -0.88 -3.28 10.73
N THR A 101 0.44 -3.46 10.72
CA THR A 101 1.36 -2.43 11.21
C THR A 101 1.37 -1.24 10.26
N PHE A 102 1.40 -0.04 10.83
CA PHE A 102 1.45 1.18 10.05
C PHE A 102 2.67 1.19 9.10
N ALA A 103 2.45 1.57 7.84
CA ALA A 103 3.40 1.51 6.72
C ALA A 103 3.84 0.10 6.26
N ALA A 104 3.28 -0.98 6.83
CA ALA A 104 3.59 -2.34 6.40
C ALA A 104 3.11 -2.60 4.97
N PRO A 105 3.81 -3.46 4.20
CA PRO A 105 3.34 -3.91 2.89
C PRO A 105 2.05 -4.71 3.02
N ARG A 106 0.98 -4.30 2.31
CA ARG A 106 -0.27 -5.08 2.21
C ARG A 106 -0.32 -5.92 0.94
N GLN A 107 0.16 -5.33 -0.15
CA GLN A 107 0.11 -5.98 -1.46
C GLN A 107 1.42 -5.75 -2.20
N ARG A 108 1.84 -6.74 -2.98
CA ARG A 108 2.97 -6.66 -3.91
C ARG A 108 2.49 -6.90 -5.34
N VAL A 109 3.34 -6.57 -6.30
CA VAL A 109 3.12 -6.94 -7.70
C VAL A 109 2.94 -8.45 -7.78
N THR A 110 2.01 -8.88 -8.63
CA THR A 110 1.77 -10.30 -8.89
C THR A 110 3.08 -10.99 -9.28
N PRO A 111 3.35 -12.20 -8.78
CA PRO A 111 4.54 -12.95 -9.17
C PRO A 111 4.61 -13.16 -10.69
N ARG A 112 5.82 -13.45 -11.18
CA ARG A 112 6.02 -13.83 -12.57
C ARG A 112 5.15 -15.04 -12.91
N ALA A 113 4.33 -14.91 -13.94
CA ALA A 113 3.42 -15.96 -14.38
C ALA A 113 3.44 -16.08 -15.91
N LEU A 114 3.34 -17.32 -16.40
CA LEU A 114 3.17 -17.62 -17.82
C LEU A 114 1.79 -18.21 -18.02
N GLN A 115 0.98 -17.59 -18.87
CA GLN A 115 -0.31 -18.10 -19.31
C GLN A 115 -0.24 -18.43 -20.80
N VAL A 116 -0.76 -19.60 -21.18
CA VAL A 116 -0.81 -20.03 -22.58
C VAL A 116 -2.27 -20.29 -22.92
N GLY A 117 -2.72 -19.74 -24.06
CA GLY A 117 -4.08 -19.86 -24.54
C GLY A 117 -4.13 -20.32 -25.99
N GLY A 118 -5.25 -20.91 -26.38
CA GLY A 118 -5.51 -21.35 -27.74
C GLY A 118 -6.97 -21.13 -28.13
N ARG A 119 -7.23 -20.66 -29.34
CA ARG A 119 -8.57 -20.50 -29.93
C ARG A 119 -8.56 -21.02 -31.36
N ILE A 120 -9.60 -21.75 -31.76
CA ILE A 120 -9.76 -22.25 -33.13
C ILE A 120 -10.98 -21.55 -33.73
N GLU A 121 -10.82 -21.01 -34.93
CA GLU A 121 -11.89 -20.45 -35.75
C GLU A 121 -12.03 -21.25 -37.05
N MET A 122 -13.28 -21.44 -37.51
CA MET A 122 -13.65 -22.02 -38.80
C MET A 122 -14.03 -20.91 -39.77
#